data_AF-A0A1J5X1E9-F1
#
_entry.id   AF-A0A1J5X1E9-F1
#
_cell.length_a   1.000
_cell.length_b   1.000
_cell.length_c   1.000
_cell.angle_alpha   90.00
_cell.angle_beta   90.00
_cell.angle_gamma   90.00
#
_symmetry.space_group_name_H-M   'P 1'
#
loop_
_entity.id
_entity.type
_entity.pdbx_description
1 polymer ?
#
loop_
_entity_poly.entity_id
_entity_poly.type
_entity_poly.pdbx_seq_one_letter_code
_entity_poly.pdbx_strand_id
1 'polypeptide(L)'
;MDEFYLSARWKEVQGSIFNFDEEEESLIYHQSDAKIYIGRVKKLKLIGYAVFLFPTLQLHKENNMEELYLNAGWRVCYDCGGNNIMAKYYENFEKTYIGKVKKMKLFEYALILLPTLQLHKENNMEELYLSAEGRSFFDHADDAYSFFETIVSDRKGLFEAGKLEHLKMGCYAVIFLPF
;
A
#
# COMPACT_ATOMS: atom_id res chain seq x y z
N MET A 1 15.68 -11.60 -9.65
CA MET A 1 14.67 -11.29 -10.67
C MET A 1 14.78 -9.81 -11.00
N ASP A 2 14.78 -9.44 -12.27
CA ASP A 2 14.87 -8.02 -12.67
C ASP A 2 13.56 -7.28 -12.41
N GLU A 3 12.42 -7.87 -12.76
CA GLU A 3 11.11 -7.26 -12.53
C GLU A 3 10.09 -8.30 -12.07
N PHE A 4 9.35 -7.97 -11.00
CA PHE A 4 8.15 -8.66 -10.57
C PHE A 4 6.97 -7.70 -10.78
N TYR A 5 6.10 -8.03 -11.72
CA TYR A 5 4.92 -7.26 -12.06
C TYR A 5 3.66 -8.07 -11.82
N LEU A 6 2.70 -7.50 -11.10
CA LEU A 6 1.38 -8.08 -10.94
C LEU A 6 0.30 -6.99 -11.00
N SER A 7 -0.75 -7.26 -11.75
CA SER A 7 -1.97 -6.45 -11.75
C SER A 7 -3.15 -7.36 -11.48
N ALA A 8 -4.10 -6.89 -10.67
CA ALA A 8 -5.34 -7.63 -10.46
C ALA A 8 -6.55 -6.69 -10.48
N ARG A 9 -7.63 -7.17 -11.09
CA ARG A 9 -8.96 -6.58 -11.09
C ARG A 9 -9.85 -7.27 -10.06
N TRP A 10 -10.97 -6.63 -9.74
CA TRP A 10 -11.94 -7.14 -8.77
C TRP A 10 -12.30 -8.61 -8.99
N LYS A 11 -12.76 -8.94 -10.21
CA LYS A 11 -13.17 -10.30 -10.59
C LYS A 11 -12.09 -11.39 -10.46
N GLU A 12 -10.80 -11.00 -10.39
CA GLU A 12 -9.68 -11.94 -10.25
C GLU A 12 -9.40 -12.26 -8.78
N VAL A 13 -9.90 -11.44 -7.85
CA VAL A 13 -9.64 -11.54 -6.41
C VAL A 13 -10.90 -11.71 -5.56
N GLN A 14 -12.08 -11.42 -6.13
CA GLN A 14 -13.38 -11.64 -5.51
C GLN A 14 -13.59 -13.13 -5.20
N GLY A 15 -14.13 -13.44 -4.02
CA GLY A 15 -14.37 -14.82 -3.60
C GLY A 15 -13.12 -15.52 -3.04
N SER A 16 -11.96 -14.86 -3.05
CA SER A 16 -10.70 -15.45 -2.58
C SER A 16 -10.02 -14.57 -1.53
N ILE A 17 -9.43 -13.46 -1.96
CA ILE A 17 -8.74 -12.50 -1.10
C ILE A 17 -9.74 -11.46 -0.59
N PHE A 18 -10.80 -11.23 -1.36
CA PHE A 18 -11.81 -10.26 -1.03
C PHE A 18 -13.21 -10.82 -1.20
N ASN A 19 -14.07 -10.55 -0.24
CA ASN A 19 -15.50 -10.83 -0.32
C ASN A 19 -16.27 -9.52 -0.13
N PHE A 20 -17.41 -9.38 -0.78
CA PHE A 20 -18.31 -8.27 -0.51
C PHE A 20 -19.34 -8.72 0.52
N ASP A 21 -19.45 -7.97 1.61
CA ASP A 21 -20.51 -8.11 2.61
C ASP A 21 -21.65 -7.18 2.22
N GLU A 22 -22.76 -7.77 1.79
CA GLU A 22 -23.95 -7.02 1.37
C GLU A 22 -24.68 -6.34 2.53
N GLU A 23 -24.57 -6.85 3.76
CA GLU A 23 -25.26 -6.29 4.92
C GLU A 23 -24.57 -5.02 5.42
N GLU A 24 -23.24 -5.02 5.43
CA GLU A 24 -22.41 -3.89 5.86
C GLU A 24 -21.99 -2.98 4.68
N GLU A 25 -22.40 -3.31 3.45
CA GLU A 25 -21.98 -2.65 2.21
C GLU A 25 -20.45 -2.43 2.12
N SER A 26 -19.69 -3.43 2.54
CA SER A 26 -18.25 -3.34 2.75
C SER A 26 -17.48 -4.53 2.15
N LEU A 27 -16.19 -4.36 1.89
CA LEU A 27 -15.35 -5.43 1.33
C LEU A 27 -14.55 -6.07 2.45
N ILE A 28 -14.79 -7.33 2.71
CA ILE A 28 -13.98 -8.11 3.62
C ILE A 28 -12.68 -8.52 2.93
N TYR A 29 -11.56 -7.99 3.41
CA TYR A 29 -10.24 -8.51 3.07
C TYR A 29 -9.89 -9.72 3.94
N HIS A 30 -9.67 -10.86 3.29
CA HIS A 30 -9.12 -12.06 3.90
C HIS A 30 -7.63 -12.12 3.60
N GLN A 31 -6.82 -11.65 4.54
CA GLN A 31 -5.38 -11.85 4.45
C GLN A 31 -5.08 -13.35 4.46
N SER A 32 -4.43 -13.83 3.40
CA SER A 32 -3.91 -15.19 3.42
C SER A 32 -2.71 -15.27 4.36
N ASP A 33 -2.70 -16.27 5.24
CA ASP A 33 -1.50 -16.65 6.00
C ASP A 33 -0.42 -17.24 5.10
N ALA A 34 -0.77 -17.61 3.85
CA ALA A 34 0.18 -18.11 2.89
C ALA A 34 1.14 -16.99 2.44
N LYS A 35 2.41 -17.13 2.79
CA LYS A 35 3.47 -16.25 2.31
C LYS A 35 4.04 -16.77 0.99
N ILE A 36 4.17 -15.89 -0.01
CA ILE A 36 4.71 -16.19 -1.34
C ILE A 36 6.15 -15.67 -1.42
N TYR A 37 7.11 -16.58 -1.44
CA TYR A 37 8.53 -16.20 -1.56
C TYR A 37 8.89 -15.83 -3.00
N ILE A 38 9.18 -14.55 -3.24
CA ILE A 38 9.57 -14.02 -4.57
C ILE A 38 11.07 -13.73 -4.69
N GLY A 39 11.84 -13.98 -3.62
CA GLY A 39 13.30 -13.88 -3.64
C GLY A 39 13.82 -12.44 -3.71
N ARG A 40 14.88 -12.23 -4.49
CA ARG A 40 15.48 -10.91 -4.74
C ARG A 40 14.88 -10.30 -5.99
N VAL A 41 14.36 -9.08 -5.89
CA VAL A 41 13.66 -8.37 -6.96
C VAL A 41 14.24 -6.96 -7.09
N LYS A 42 14.69 -6.58 -8.31
CA LYS A 42 15.17 -5.21 -8.55
C LYS A 42 14.00 -4.23 -8.71
N LYS A 43 12.92 -4.61 -9.38
CA LYS A 43 11.72 -3.77 -9.56
C LYS A 43 10.47 -4.54 -9.18
N LEU A 44 9.71 -4.06 -8.21
CA LEU A 44 8.43 -4.64 -7.80
C LEU A 44 7.30 -3.67 -8.12
N LYS A 45 6.35 -4.12 -8.94
CA LYS A 45 5.24 -3.30 -9.42
C LYS A 45 3.91 -4.00 -9.22
N LEU A 46 3.06 -3.44 -8.36
CA LEU A 46 1.70 -3.92 -8.12
C LEU A 46 0.67 -2.87 -8.53
N ILE A 47 -0.35 -3.30 -9.28
CA ILE A 47 -1.41 -2.42 -9.78
C ILE A 47 -2.80 -2.98 -9.43
N GLY A 48 -3.72 -2.07 -9.05
CA GLY A 48 -5.10 -2.41 -8.73
C GLY A 48 -5.18 -3.23 -7.44
N TYR A 49 -6.02 -4.27 -7.43
CA TYR A 49 -6.18 -5.12 -6.27
C TYR A 49 -4.93 -5.95 -5.93
N ALA A 50 -3.97 -6.06 -6.84
CA ALA A 50 -2.71 -6.75 -6.57
C ALA A 50 -1.90 -6.05 -5.46
N VAL A 51 -2.13 -4.75 -5.22
CA VAL A 51 -1.46 -4.02 -4.12
C VAL A 51 -1.75 -4.67 -2.77
N PHE A 52 -2.95 -5.21 -2.55
CA PHE A 52 -3.30 -5.82 -1.27
C PHE A 52 -2.76 -7.24 -1.10
N LEU A 53 -2.16 -7.82 -2.14
CA LEU A 53 -1.35 -9.03 -1.99
C LEU A 53 0.01 -8.73 -1.38
N PHE A 54 0.44 -7.47 -1.32
CA PHE A 54 1.77 -7.09 -0.86
C PHE A 54 2.15 -7.70 0.51
N PRO A 55 1.29 -7.73 1.54
CA PRO A 55 1.63 -8.34 2.85
C PRO A 55 1.87 -9.85 2.81
N THR A 56 1.46 -10.51 1.72
CA THR A 56 1.70 -11.94 1.49
C THR A 56 3.02 -12.19 0.76
N LEU A 57 3.61 -11.17 0.12
CA LEU A 57 4.86 -11.30 -0.62
C LEU A 57 6.07 -11.29 0.32
N GLN A 58 6.88 -12.33 0.29
CA GLN A 58 8.12 -12.44 1.05
C GLN A 58 9.33 -12.22 0.14
N LEU A 59 10.05 -11.13 0.40
CA LEU A 59 11.32 -10.82 -0.23
C LEU A 59 12.48 -11.48 0.53
N HIS A 60 13.59 -11.68 -0.16
CA HIS A 60 14.83 -12.10 0.47
C HIS A 60 15.32 -11.03 1.47
N LYS A 61 15.84 -11.43 2.65
CA LYS A 61 16.29 -10.51 3.72
C LYS A 61 17.31 -9.42 3.29
N GLU A 62 18.16 -9.76 2.32
CA GLU A 62 19.15 -8.87 1.68
C GLU A 62 18.66 -8.28 0.36
N ASN A 63 17.34 -8.17 0.15
CA ASN A 63 16.82 -7.57 -1.06
C ASN A 63 17.28 -6.11 -1.18
N ASN A 64 17.77 -5.76 -2.37
CA ASN A 64 18.19 -4.41 -2.72
C ASN A 64 17.47 -4.01 -4.00
N MET A 65 16.38 -3.28 -3.83
CA MET A 65 15.42 -2.92 -4.87
C MET A 65 15.74 -1.54 -5.43
N GLU A 66 15.71 -1.43 -6.75
CA GLU A 66 15.79 -0.16 -7.47
C GLU A 66 14.46 0.60 -7.40
N GLU A 67 13.33 -0.09 -7.55
CA GLU A 67 12.01 0.54 -7.56
C GLU A 67 10.91 -0.33 -6.92
N LEU A 68 10.19 0.25 -5.96
CA LEU A 68 8.89 -0.22 -5.50
C LEU A 68 7.80 0.71 -6.06
N TYR A 69 6.88 0.15 -6.84
CA TYR A 69 5.75 0.88 -7.41
C TYR A 69 4.44 0.22 -7.01
N LEU A 70 3.61 0.92 -6.23
CA LEU A 70 2.29 0.45 -5.81
C LEU A 70 1.23 1.48 -6.24
N ASN A 71 0.24 1.03 -7.02
CA ASN A 71 -0.84 1.89 -7.47
C ASN A 71 -2.19 1.17 -7.35
N ALA A 72 -2.97 1.58 -6.35
CA ALA A 72 -4.33 1.09 -6.14
C ALA A 72 -5.31 2.23 -6.43
N GLY A 73 -5.54 2.50 -7.72
CA GLY A 73 -6.43 3.57 -8.14
C GLY A 73 -7.91 3.32 -7.84
N TRP A 74 -8.72 4.38 -7.99
CA TRP A 74 -10.15 4.42 -7.62
C TRP A 74 -11.04 3.29 -8.14
N ARG A 75 -10.69 2.67 -9.27
CA ARG A 75 -11.44 1.53 -9.81
C ARG A 75 -11.50 0.34 -8.85
N VAL A 76 -10.56 0.27 -7.90
CA VAL A 76 -10.55 -0.69 -6.79
C VAL A 76 -11.76 -0.55 -5.87
N CYS A 77 -12.43 0.61 -5.84
CA CYS A 77 -13.64 0.81 -5.03
C CYS A 77 -14.92 0.80 -5.89
N TYR A 78 -14.83 1.26 -7.14
CA TYR A 78 -15.99 1.32 -8.03
C TYR A 78 -16.44 -0.07 -8.51
N ASP A 79 -15.50 -0.95 -8.86
CA ASP A 79 -15.83 -2.25 -9.45
C ASP A 79 -16.41 -3.24 -8.42
N CYS A 80 -16.22 -3.00 -7.12
CA CYS A 80 -16.71 -3.88 -6.05
C CYS A 80 -17.99 -3.38 -5.36
N GLY A 81 -18.55 -2.24 -5.77
CA GLY A 81 -19.87 -1.76 -5.33
C GLY A 81 -19.95 -1.26 -3.88
N GLY A 82 -18.86 -1.28 -3.12
CA GLY A 82 -18.82 -0.80 -1.74
C GLY A 82 -18.42 0.67 -1.63
N ASN A 83 -19.06 1.40 -0.73
CA ASN A 83 -18.70 2.78 -0.44
C ASN A 83 -17.58 2.85 0.63
N ASN A 84 -17.60 2.01 1.68
CA ASN A 84 -16.74 2.20 2.86
C ASN A 84 -15.71 1.10 3.05
N ILE A 85 -14.88 0.90 2.04
CA ILE A 85 -14.25 -0.40 1.87
C ILE A 85 -13.00 -0.63 2.73
N MET A 86 -12.18 0.39 3.01
CA MET A 86 -10.78 0.12 3.35
C MET A 86 -10.35 0.48 4.78
N ALA A 87 -11.08 1.36 5.48
CA ALA A 87 -10.67 1.85 6.80
C ALA A 87 -10.74 0.80 7.92
N LYS A 88 -11.66 -0.18 7.85
CA LYS A 88 -11.77 -1.22 8.89
C LYS A 88 -10.66 -2.29 8.83
N TYR A 89 -9.91 -2.40 7.72
CA TYR A 89 -9.10 -3.59 7.46
C TYR A 89 -7.60 -3.40 7.71
N TYR A 90 -7.12 -2.17 7.82
CA TYR A 90 -5.69 -1.91 7.96
C TYR A 90 -5.12 -2.27 9.32
N GLU A 91 -5.95 -2.27 10.38
CA GLU A 91 -5.52 -2.63 11.74
C GLU A 91 -4.91 -4.04 11.81
N ASN A 92 -5.22 -4.88 10.83
CA ASN A 92 -4.75 -6.25 10.73
C ASN A 92 -3.53 -6.43 9.81
N PHE A 93 -3.05 -5.39 9.12
CA PHE A 93 -1.89 -5.56 8.24
C PHE A 93 -0.61 -5.72 9.05
N GLU A 94 -0.05 -6.92 8.98
CA GLU A 94 1.28 -7.20 9.50
C GLU A 94 2.34 -6.36 8.80
N LYS A 95 3.34 -5.92 9.57
CA LYS A 95 4.51 -5.26 9.01
C LYS A 95 5.27 -6.21 8.07
N THR A 96 5.64 -5.71 6.90
CA THR A 96 6.29 -6.47 5.83
C THR A 96 7.70 -5.93 5.58
N TYR A 97 8.71 -6.77 5.81
CA TYR A 97 10.11 -6.41 5.57
C TYR A 97 10.48 -6.52 4.08
N ILE A 98 10.95 -5.41 3.50
CA ILE A 98 11.13 -5.25 2.04
C ILE A 98 12.58 -5.00 1.62
N GLY A 99 13.50 -4.90 2.59
CA GLY A 99 14.94 -4.70 2.34
C GLY A 99 15.32 -3.24 2.10
N LYS A 100 16.30 -3.01 1.21
CA LYS A 100 16.70 -1.67 0.75
C LYS A 100 15.92 -1.30 -0.50
N VAL A 101 15.47 -0.05 -0.60
CA VAL A 101 14.69 0.49 -1.74
C VAL A 101 15.24 1.87 -2.10
N LYS A 102 15.67 2.02 -3.37
CA LYS A 102 16.15 3.30 -3.89
C LYS A 102 15.00 4.25 -4.22
N LYS A 103 13.97 3.79 -4.93
CA LYS A 103 12.82 4.60 -5.34
C LYS A 103 11.53 3.93 -4.92
N MET A 104 10.67 4.67 -4.25
CA MET A 104 9.36 4.21 -3.82
C MET A 104 8.29 5.16 -4.34
N LYS A 105 7.28 4.60 -5.01
CA LYS A 105 6.16 5.37 -5.55
C LYS A 105 4.85 4.71 -5.12
N LEU A 106 4.07 5.43 -4.32
CA LEU A 106 2.78 4.98 -3.79
C LEU A 106 1.69 5.93 -4.28
N PHE A 107 0.65 5.35 -4.87
CA PHE A 107 -0.48 6.11 -5.43
C PHE A 107 -1.81 5.66 -4.84
N GLU A 108 -2.66 6.63 -4.53
CA GLU A 108 -4.05 6.46 -4.12
C GLU A 108 -4.16 5.54 -2.89
N TYR A 109 -5.00 4.50 -2.92
CA TYR A 109 -5.18 3.59 -1.80
C TYR A 109 -3.92 2.79 -1.45
N ALA A 110 -2.86 2.78 -2.27
CA ALA A 110 -1.61 2.14 -1.91
C ALA A 110 -0.90 2.83 -0.73
N LEU A 111 -1.24 4.11 -0.48
CA LEU A 111 -0.75 4.85 0.69
C LEU A 111 -1.16 4.19 2.01
N ILE A 112 -2.22 3.36 2.01
CA ILE A 112 -2.66 2.62 3.20
C ILE A 112 -1.60 1.64 3.73
N LEU A 113 -0.71 1.16 2.86
CA LEU A 113 0.32 0.21 3.22
C LEU A 113 1.55 0.87 3.85
N LEU A 114 1.65 2.20 3.80
CA LEU A 114 2.84 2.92 4.25
C LEU A 114 3.30 2.54 5.67
N PRO A 115 2.43 2.41 6.70
CA PRO A 115 2.83 1.99 8.04
C PRO A 115 3.29 0.52 8.15
N THR A 116 2.95 -0.29 7.16
CA THR A 116 3.27 -1.72 7.14
C THR A 116 4.63 -1.98 6.52
N LEU A 117 5.19 -1.02 5.75
CA LEU A 117 6.47 -1.18 5.06
C LEU A 117 7.66 -1.07 6.04
N GLN A 118 8.42 -2.16 6.18
CA GLN A 118 9.67 -2.19 6.93
C GLN A 118 10.88 -2.24 6.00
N LEU A 119 11.69 -1.20 6.03
CA LEU A 119 12.95 -1.15 5.29
C LEU A 119 14.11 -1.59 6.18
N HIS A 120 15.23 -1.90 5.53
CA HIS A 120 16.49 -2.11 6.23
C HIS A 120 16.96 -0.81 6.91
N LYS A 121 17.54 -0.89 8.11
CA LYS A 121 18.02 0.28 8.90
C LYS A 121 19.02 1.18 8.15
N GLU A 122 19.81 0.60 7.26
CA GLU A 122 20.79 1.29 6.40
C GLU A 122 20.22 1.64 5.01
N ASN A 123 18.92 1.80 4.88
CA ASN A 123 18.33 2.23 3.63
C ASN A 123 18.78 3.67 3.31
N ASN A 124 19.23 3.89 2.08
CA ASN A 124 19.47 5.22 1.54
C ASN A 124 18.54 5.40 0.34
N MET A 125 17.35 5.93 0.59
CA MET A 125 16.32 6.13 -0.42
C MET A 125 16.62 7.40 -1.20
N GLU A 126 16.69 7.27 -2.52
CA GLU A 126 16.87 8.39 -3.45
C GLU A 126 15.56 9.17 -3.61
N GLU A 127 14.41 8.47 -3.70
CA GLU A 127 13.12 9.10 -3.99
C GLU A 127 11.95 8.39 -3.30
N LEU A 128 11.14 9.16 -2.58
CA LEU A 128 9.80 8.78 -2.12
C LEU A 128 8.77 9.67 -2.80
N TYR A 129 7.88 9.08 -3.59
CA TYR A 129 6.77 9.77 -4.25
C TYR A 129 5.43 9.26 -3.72
N LEU A 130 4.64 10.16 -3.15
CA LEU A 130 3.31 9.87 -2.62
C LEU A 130 2.29 10.73 -3.37
N SER A 131 1.21 10.14 -3.89
CA SER A 131 0.14 10.92 -4.54
C SER A 131 -1.23 10.32 -4.31
N ALA A 132 -2.24 11.17 -4.08
CA ALA A 132 -3.66 10.80 -4.02
C ALA A 132 -4.45 11.77 -4.91
N GLU A 133 -4.65 11.39 -6.17
CA GLU A 133 -5.23 12.24 -7.22
C GLU A 133 -6.71 11.95 -7.50
N GLY A 134 -7.32 10.94 -6.86
CA GLY A 134 -8.71 10.58 -7.09
C GLY A 134 -9.74 11.53 -6.46
N ARG A 135 -10.62 12.16 -7.27
CA ARG A 135 -11.87 12.81 -6.76
C ARG A 135 -12.69 11.87 -5.86
N SER A 136 -12.69 10.59 -6.18
CA SER A 136 -13.36 9.52 -5.42
C SER A 136 -12.68 9.12 -4.10
N PHE A 137 -11.40 9.49 -3.91
CA PHE A 137 -10.76 9.39 -2.60
C PHE A 137 -11.43 10.35 -1.62
N PHE A 138 -11.96 11.48 -2.12
CA PHE A 138 -12.70 12.47 -1.34
C PHE A 138 -14.17 12.15 -1.16
N ASP A 139 -14.81 11.47 -2.11
CA ASP A 139 -16.20 11.00 -1.92
C ASP A 139 -16.31 10.00 -0.74
N HIS A 140 -15.18 9.43 -0.33
CA HIS A 140 -15.01 8.55 0.84
C HIS A 140 -13.88 9.07 1.75
N ALA A 141 -13.62 10.38 1.74
CA ALA A 141 -12.49 10.98 2.45
C ALA A 141 -12.60 10.82 3.96
N ASP A 142 -13.79 10.76 4.54
CA ASP A 142 -13.92 10.70 6.01
C ASP A 142 -13.21 9.46 6.58
N ASP A 143 -13.33 8.32 5.88
CA ASP A 143 -12.66 7.06 6.23
C ASP A 143 -11.15 7.11 6.01
N ALA A 144 -10.72 7.66 4.87
CA ALA A 144 -9.30 7.79 4.56
C ALA A 144 -8.62 8.82 5.48
N TYR A 145 -9.28 9.94 5.74
CA TYR A 145 -8.84 11.03 6.61
C TYR A 145 -8.73 10.56 8.06
N SER A 146 -9.72 9.83 8.59
CA SER A 146 -9.65 9.22 9.92
C SER A 146 -8.48 8.23 10.05
N PHE A 147 -8.24 7.42 9.01
CA PHE A 147 -7.09 6.52 8.92
C PHE A 147 -5.74 7.27 8.95
N PHE A 148 -5.60 8.32 8.13
CA PHE A 148 -4.36 9.09 8.08
C PHE A 148 -4.15 9.90 9.35
N GLU A 149 -5.19 10.51 9.94
CA GLU A 149 -5.11 11.14 11.25
C GLU A 149 -4.65 10.14 12.32
N THR A 150 -5.09 8.88 12.26
CA THR A 150 -4.65 7.84 13.21
C THR A 150 -3.16 7.48 13.03
N ILE A 151 -2.67 7.34 11.79
CA ILE A 151 -1.25 7.08 11.51
C ILE A 151 -0.35 8.26 11.90
N VAL A 152 -0.80 9.46 11.53
CA VAL A 152 -0.13 10.73 11.81
C VAL A 152 -0.05 10.98 13.31
N SER A 153 -1.16 10.76 14.02
CA SER A 153 -1.27 11.00 15.47
C SER A 153 -0.47 10.01 16.29
N ASP A 154 -0.38 8.73 15.87
CA ASP A 154 0.38 7.74 16.63
C ASP A 154 1.91 7.90 16.43
N ARG A 155 2.40 8.72 15.49
CA ARG A 155 3.83 8.91 15.13
C ARG A 155 4.65 7.62 14.88
N LYS A 156 4.06 6.44 15.05
CA LYS A 156 4.68 5.10 14.99
C LYS A 156 4.90 4.57 13.57
N GLY A 157 4.47 5.31 12.55
CA GLY A 157 4.32 4.76 11.20
C GLY A 157 5.12 5.44 10.10
N LEU A 158 5.70 6.63 10.31
CA LEU A 158 6.50 7.27 9.27
C LEU A 158 7.92 6.68 9.29
N PHE A 159 8.16 5.76 8.34
CA PHE A 159 9.47 5.25 7.90
C PHE A 159 10.61 5.36 8.93
N GLU A 160 10.73 4.39 9.84
CA GLU A 160 11.96 4.19 10.62
C GLU A 160 13.05 3.57 9.73
N ALA A 161 13.53 4.31 8.73
CA ALA A 161 14.22 3.69 7.61
C ALA A 161 15.29 4.57 6.98
N GLY A 162 16.36 4.81 7.75
CA GLY A 162 17.60 5.37 7.22
C GLY A 162 17.43 6.79 6.66
N LYS A 163 18.13 7.09 5.56
CA LYS A 163 18.17 8.42 4.94
C LYS A 163 17.25 8.48 3.72
N LEU A 164 16.59 9.63 3.53
CA LEU A 164 15.77 9.96 2.36
C LEU A 164 16.33 11.23 1.70
N GLU A 165 16.65 11.16 0.40
CA GLU A 165 17.20 12.30 -0.35
C GLU A 165 16.08 13.23 -0.87
N HIS A 166 15.03 12.66 -1.46
CA HIS A 166 13.93 13.44 -2.03
C HIS A 166 12.55 12.89 -1.63
N LEU A 167 11.74 13.76 -1.01
CA LEU A 167 10.31 13.54 -0.83
C LEU A 167 9.54 14.35 -1.88
N LYS A 168 8.67 13.69 -2.63
CA LYS A 168 7.74 14.31 -3.56
C LYS A 168 6.32 13.96 -3.17
N MET A 169 5.47 14.97 -3.15
CA MET A 169 4.05 14.83 -2.87
C MET A 169 3.28 15.33 -4.09
N GLY A 170 2.49 14.44 -4.69
CA GLY A 170 1.45 14.80 -5.64
C GLY A 170 0.24 15.40 -4.93
N CYS A 171 -0.82 15.67 -5.69
CA CYS A 171 -2.03 16.31 -5.17
C CYS A 171 -2.51 15.61 -3.89
N TYR A 172 -2.85 16.42 -2.89
CA TYR A 172 -3.38 16.02 -1.60
C TYR A 172 -2.51 15.09 -0.73
N ALA A 173 -1.36 14.60 -1.20
CA ALA A 173 -0.48 13.79 -0.36
C ALA A 173 0.05 14.54 0.88
N VAL A 174 0.03 15.87 0.82
CA VAL A 174 0.39 16.76 1.93
C VAL A 174 -0.54 16.63 3.14
N ILE A 175 -1.81 16.22 2.95
CA ILE A 175 -2.75 16.03 4.07
C ILE A 175 -2.37 14.82 4.93
N PHE A 176 -1.46 13.98 4.43
CA PHE A 176 -0.98 12.78 5.12
C PHE A 176 0.34 13.02 5.87
N LEU A 177 0.87 14.25 5.89
CA LEU A 177 2.03 14.58 6.72
C LEU A 177 1.60 14.93 8.15
N PRO A 178 2.32 14.42 9.17
CA PRO A 178 2.09 14.82 10.54
C PRO A 178 2.56 16.25 10.76
N PHE A 179 1.63 17.17 11.06
CA PHE A 179 1.96 18.50 11.59
C PHE A 179 2.03 18.47 13.12
#